data_AF-A0A397VF52-F1
#
_entry.id   AF-A0A397VF52-F1
#
_cell.length_a   1.000
_cell.length_b   1.000
_cell.length_c   1.000
_cell.angle_alpha   90.00
_cell.angle_beta   90.00
_cell.angle_gamma   90.00
#
_symmetry.space_group_name_H-M   'P 1'
#
loop_
_entity.id
_entity.type
_entity.pdbx_description
1 polymer ?
#
loop_
_entity_poly.entity_id
_entity_poly.type
_entity_poly.pdbx_seq_one_letter_code
_entity_poly.pdbx_strand_id
1 'polypeptide(L)'
;RRTLISNEDFVTHTQGSGQTAFSYNRRDNSYSSIMKDKYNSKPLCSSYFIEPLDWIFLEDKQSDKEEGELDGKIKCPKCKAKLGNYNWAGMQCSCGTWVTPSFAIHREKVDEVY
;
A
#
# COMPACT_ATOMS: atom_id res chain seq x y z
N ARG A 1 -13.79 -15.46 8.07
CA ARG A 1 -13.36 -14.31 7.23
C ARG A 1 -14.22 -13.11 7.63
N ARG A 2 -13.70 -11.87 7.58
CA ARG A 2 -14.44 -10.62 7.89
C ARG A 2 -14.07 -9.59 6.83
N THR A 3 -15.06 -8.89 6.28
CA THR A 3 -14.85 -7.76 5.36
C THR A 3 -14.33 -6.57 6.16
N LEU A 4 -13.20 -5.99 5.72
CA LEU A 4 -12.55 -4.85 6.38
C LEU A 4 -12.66 -3.54 5.58
N ILE A 5 -12.85 -3.66 4.26
CA ILE A 5 -12.78 -2.57 3.29
C ILE A 5 -13.95 -2.77 2.32
N SER A 6 -14.67 -1.70 2.03
CA SER A 6 -15.74 -1.62 1.05
C SER A 6 -15.26 -0.93 -0.23
N ASN A 7 -16.08 -0.94 -1.29
CA ASN A 7 -15.70 -0.32 -2.55
C ASN A 7 -15.54 1.21 -2.47
N GLU A 8 -16.21 1.85 -1.53
CA GLU A 8 -16.19 3.31 -1.33
C GLU A 8 -14.89 3.78 -0.66
N ASP A 9 -14.23 2.89 0.07
CA ASP A 9 -13.01 3.21 0.82
C ASP A 9 -11.76 3.26 -0.06
N PHE A 10 -11.84 2.83 -1.33
CA PHE A 10 -10.65 2.76 -2.21
C PHE A 10 -10.27 4.12 -2.78
N VAL A 11 -9.00 4.47 -2.58
CA VAL A 11 -8.37 5.61 -3.24
C VAL A 11 -7.74 5.13 -4.54
N THR A 12 -8.26 5.64 -5.66
CA THR A 12 -7.68 5.37 -6.97
C THR A 12 -6.58 6.37 -7.29
N HIS A 13 -5.55 5.92 -7.99
CA HIS A 13 -4.50 6.79 -8.51
C HIS A 13 -4.26 6.48 -9.99
N THR A 14 -3.81 7.49 -10.74
CA THR A 14 -3.40 7.33 -12.13
C THR A 14 -2.08 6.55 -12.19
N GLN A 15 -1.98 5.63 -13.14
CA GLN A 15 -0.79 4.79 -13.28
C GLN A 15 0.43 5.64 -13.65
N GLY A 16 1.52 5.46 -12.90
CA GLY A 16 2.76 6.21 -13.08
C GLY A 16 3.63 5.67 -14.21
N SER A 17 4.78 6.32 -14.40
CA SER A 17 5.78 5.97 -15.43
C SER A 17 6.67 4.76 -15.05
N GLY A 18 6.25 3.95 -14.08
CA GLY A 18 6.97 2.78 -13.59
C GLY A 18 7.99 3.09 -12.49
N GLN A 19 8.68 2.05 -12.03
CA GLN A 19 9.64 2.13 -10.92
C GLN A 19 10.83 3.06 -11.19
N THR A 20 11.06 3.41 -12.47
CA THR A 20 12.08 4.37 -12.90
C THR A 20 11.73 5.82 -12.59
N ALA A 21 10.46 6.13 -12.25
CA ALA A 21 10.03 7.48 -11.90
C ALA A 21 10.81 8.11 -10.71
N PHE A 22 11.41 7.28 -9.85
CA PHE A 22 12.20 7.70 -8.69
C PHE A 22 13.57 7.00 -8.63
N SER A 23 14.17 6.67 -9.77
CA SER A 23 15.41 5.89 -9.87
C SER A 23 16.66 6.54 -9.29
N TYR A 24 16.59 7.78 -8.77
CA TYR A 24 17.76 8.49 -8.24
C TYR A 24 18.46 7.73 -7.09
N ASN A 25 17.74 6.84 -6.38
CA ASN A 25 18.26 6.06 -5.25
C ASN A 25 18.41 4.54 -5.47
N ARG A 26 17.97 3.98 -6.60
CA ARG A 26 18.00 2.51 -6.79
C ARG A 26 19.29 2.08 -7.49
N ARG A 27 20.36 1.89 -6.70
CA ARG A 27 21.67 1.33 -7.11
C ARG A 27 21.70 -0.20 -7.25
N ASP A 28 20.59 -0.85 -7.61
CA ASP A 28 20.65 -2.28 -7.96
C ASP A 28 20.25 -2.48 -9.42
N ASN A 29 21.28 -2.67 -10.25
CA ASN A 29 21.20 -2.89 -11.68
C ASN A 29 20.69 -4.32 -12.03
N SER A 30 20.48 -5.20 -11.04
CA SER A 30 20.07 -6.60 -11.26
C SER A 30 18.56 -6.80 -11.43
N TYR A 31 17.71 -5.89 -10.91
CA TYR A 31 16.25 -5.98 -11.06
C TYR A 31 15.73 -5.36 -12.37
N SER A 32 16.54 -4.52 -13.01
CA SER A 32 16.25 -3.83 -14.27
C SER A 32 16.18 -4.79 -15.47
N SER A 33 16.98 -5.85 -15.48
CA SER A 33 17.04 -6.81 -16.59
C SER A 33 15.88 -7.80 -16.61
N ILE A 34 15.28 -8.12 -15.45
CA ILE A 34 14.18 -9.10 -15.37
C ILE A 34 12.83 -8.52 -15.83
N MET A 35 12.68 -7.18 -15.84
CA MET A 35 11.41 -6.50 -16.17
C MET A 35 11.37 -5.90 -17.58
N LYS A 36 12.31 -6.24 -18.46
CA LYS A 36 12.31 -5.78 -19.87
C LYS A 36 11.28 -6.51 -20.75
N ASP A 37 10.80 -7.69 -20.35
CA ASP A 37 10.04 -8.59 -21.24
C ASP A 37 8.52 -8.66 -20.99
N LYS A 38 7.91 -7.71 -20.26
CA LYS A 38 6.45 -7.73 -20.02
C LYS A 38 5.70 -6.50 -20.56
N TYR A 39 6.08 -6.05 -21.76
CA TYR A 39 5.28 -5.13 -22.57
C TYR A 39 4.03 -5.83 -23.12
N ASN A 40 2.91 -5.81 -22.37
CA ASN A 40 1.56 -5.47 -22.90
C ASN A 40 0.41 -5.52 -21.88
N SER A 41 0.63 -5.95 -20.64
CA SER A 41 -0.37 -5.82 -19.58
C SER A 41 0.04 -4.68 -18.66
N LYS A 42 -0.72 -3.58 -18.60
CA LYS A 42 -0.55 -2.54 -17.58
C LYS A 42 -0.36 -3.25 -16.22
N PRO A 43 0.82 -3.19 -15.57
CA PRO A 43 1.03 -3.95 -14.35
C PRO A 43 0.03 -3.45 -13.31
N LEU A 44 -0.88 -4.34 -12.92
CA LEU A 44 -1.79 -4.11 -11.81
C LEU A 44 -0.95 -3.73 -10.58
N CYS A 45 -1.28 -2.60 -9.95
CA CYS A 45 -0.60 -2.18 -8.73
C CYS A 45 -0.62 -3.31 -7.70
N SER A 46 0.51 -3.53 -7.03
CA SER A 46 0.70 -4.61 -6.04
C SER A 46 -0.03 -4.38 -4.71
N SER A 47 -0.57 -3.19 -4.52
CA SER A 47 -1.28 -2.79 -3.31
C SER A 47 -2.55 -2.03 -3.68
N TYR A 48 -3.60 -2.21 -2.87
CA TYR A 48 -4.75 -1.31 -2.84
C TYR A 48 -4.43 -0.12 -1.96
N PHE A 49 -4.94 1.05 -2.33
CA PHE A 49 -4.89 2.23 -1.48
C PHE A 49 -6.29 2.52 -0.98
N ILE A 50 -6.41 2.89 0.29
CA ILE A 50 -7.67 3.18 0.94
C ILE A 50 -7.62 4.51 1.67
N GLU A 51 -8.77 5.03 2.05
CA GLU A 51 -8.86 6.12 3.01
C GLU A 51 -8.41 5.66 4.41
N PRO A 52 -8.02 6.59 5.30
CA PRO A 52 -7.70 6.27 6.69
C PRO A 52 -8.94 5.75 7.42
N LEU A 53 -9.03 4.44 7.65
CA LEU A 53 -10.16 3.83 8.35
C LEU A 53 -9.89 3.70 9.85
N ASP A 54 -10.89 3.96 10.69
CA ASP A 54 -10.79 3.90 12.14
C ASP A 54 -10.17 2.60 12.67
N TRP A 55 -10.51 1.47 12.04
CA TRP A 55 -10.05 0.15 12.49
C TRP A 55 -8.53 -0.04 12.38
N ILE A 56 -7.86 0.74 11.52
CA ILE A 56 -6.41 0.72 11.35
C ILE A 56 -5.73 1.20 12.64
N PHE A 57 -6.34 2.15 13.33
CA PHE A 57 -5.77 2.81 14.52
C PHE A 57 -6.31 2.25 15.84
N LEU A 58 -7.23 1.28 15.81
CA LEU A 58 -7.82 0.72 17.03
C LEU A 58 -6.79 0.05 17.94
N GLU A 59 -5.70 -0.49 17.40
CA GLU A 59 -4.61 -1.06 18.22
C GLU A 59 -3.78 0.01 18.93
N ASP A 60 -3.46 1.10 18.23
CA ASP A 60 -2.64 2.18 18.77
C ASP A 60 -3.36 2.90 19.91
N LYS A 61 -4.70 2.85 19.97
CA LYS A 61 -5.49 3.34 21.10
C LYS A 61 -5.41 2.47 22.37
N GLN A 62 -4.93 1.23 22.26
CA GLN A 62 -4.95 0.26 23.37
C GLN A 62 -3.55 -0.05 23.95
N SER A 63 -2.50 0.12 23.15
CA SER A 63 -1.15 0.34 23.68
C SER A 63 -0.99 1.82 24.00
N ASP A 64 -0.20 2.20 25.01
CA ASP A 64 0.18 3.60 25.30
C ASP A 64 1.07 4.22 24.19
N LYS A 65 0.76 3.95 22.93
CA LYS A 65 1.45 4.48 21.77
C LYS A 65 1.02 5.91 21.57
N GLU A 66 2.01 6.78 21.46
CA GLU A 66 1.82 8.23 21.35
C GLU A 66 0.91 8.59 20.16
N GLU A 67 -0.13 9.35 20.47
CA GLU A 67 -0.92 10.09 19.50
C GLU A 67 0.03 10.97 18.66
N GLY A 68 0.32 10.57 17.41
CA GLY A 68 1.22 11.33 16.55
C GLY A 68 2.05 10.54 15.52
N GLU A 69 1.96 9.20 15.46
CA GLU A 69 2.70 8.44 14.44
C GLU A 69 2.24 8.81 13.00
N LEU A 70 3.18 9.35 12.21
CA LEU A 70 2.95 9.74 10.81
C LEU A 70 3.08 8.56 9.83
N ASP A 71 3.59 7.43 10.27
CA ASP A 71 3.72 6.21 9.48
C ASP A 71 3.68 4.97 10.37
N GLY A 72 3.25 3.85 9.80
CA GLY A 72 3.06 2.64 10.58
C GLY A 72 2.61 1.43 9.79
N LYS A 73 2.25 0.36 10.50
CA LYS A 73 1.84 -0.92 9.92
C LYS A 73 0.33 -1.08 10.03
N ILE A 74 -0.31 -1.52 8.95
CA ILE A 74 -1.72 -1.92 8.98
C ILE A 74 -1.77 -3.41 9.30
N LYS A 75 -2.44 -3.77 10.39
CA LYS A 75 -2.59 -5.15 10.86
C LYS A 75 -4.05 -5.56 10.88
N CYS A 76 -4.31 -6.83 10.66
CA CYS A 76 -5.64 -7.39 10.81
C CYS A 76 -6.11 -7.25 12.27
N PRO A 77 -7.26 -6.63 12.56
CA PRO A 77 -7.72 -6.38 13.93
C PRO A 77 -7.95 -7.69 14.71
N LYS A 78 -8.22 -8.80 14.00
CA LYS A 78 -8.49 -10.11 14.60
C LYS A 78 -7.23 -10.95 14.84
N CYS A 79 -6.42 -11.18 13.82
CA CYS A 79 -5.28 -12.11 13.89
C CYS A 79 -3.91 -11.43 13.98
N LYS A 80 -3.87 -10.08 13.96
CA LYS A 80 -2.64 -9.27 14.08
C LYS A 80 -1.62 -9.48 12.95
N ALA A 81 -1.97 -10.24 11.91
CA ALA A 81 -1.14 -10.40 10.72
C ALA A 81 -1.00 -9.05 9.99
N LYS A 82 0.20 -8.77 9.49
CA LYS A 82 0.47 -7.56 8.70
C LYS A 82 -0.25 -7.64 7.35
N LEU A 83 -1.13 -6.68 7.11
CA LEU A 83 -1.84 -6.52 5.82
C LEU A 83 -1.14 -5.50 4.92
N GLY A 84 -0.47 -4.51 5.52
CA GLY A 84 0.11 -3.42 4.78
C GLY A 84 0.81 -2.39 5.67
N ASN A 85 0.88 -1.16 5.19
CA ASN A 85 1.51 -0.04 5.86
C ASN A 85 0.85 1.29 5.48
N TYR A 86 0.91 2.25 6.39
CA TYR A 86 0.44 3.60 6.16
C TYR A 86 1.58 4.61 6.29
N ASN A 87 1.47 5.72 5.58
CA ASN A 87 2.36 6.88 5.67
C ASN A 87 1.56 8.13 5.26
N TRP A 88 1.44 9.09 6.17
CA TRP A 88 0.72 10.34 5.96
C TRP A 88 1.40 11.27 4.94
N ALA A 89 2.74 11.25 4.87
CA ALA A 89 3.50 11.93 3.83
C ALA A 89 3.45 11.22 2.47
N GLY A 90 2.89 9.99 2.44
CA GLY A 90 2.69 9.20 1.24
C GLY A 90 3.76 8.15 0.96
N MET A 91 3.56 7.38 -0.11
CA MET A 91 4.58 6.47 -0.62
C MET A 91 4.45 6.23 -2.11
N GLN A 92 5.54 5.71 -2.68
CA GLN A 92 5.59 5.29 -4.08
C GLN A 92 4.83 3.97 -4.27
N CYS A 93 3.81 3.99 -5.13
CA CYS A 93 3.18 2.77 -5.63
C CYS A 93 4.12 2.01 -6.57
N SER A 94 3.91 0.70 -6.73
CA SER A 94 4.71 -0.11 -7.65
C SER A 94 4.58 0.28 -9.12
N CYS A 95 3.53 1.02 -9.49
CA CYS A 95 3.40 1.63 -10.80
C CYS A 95 4.24 2.90 -10.98
N GLY A 96 4.89 3.40 -9.93
CA GLY A 96 5.68 4.62 -9.95
C GLY A 96 4.94 5.89 -9.54
N THR A 97 3.65 5.85 -9.22
CA THR A 97 2.90 7.03 -8.75
C THR A 97 3.14 7.27 -7.26
N TRP A 98 3.29 8.53 -6.86
CA TRP A 98 3.27 8.92 -5.46
C TRP A 98 1.82 9.04 -4.98
N VAL A 99 1.46 8.34 -3.90
CA VAL A 99 0.10 8.36 -3.33
C VAL A 99 0.15 9.02 -1.95
N THR A 100 -0.73 10.02 -1.73
CA THR A 100 -0.81 10.80 -0.49
C THR A 100 -2.27 11.10 -0.12
N PRO A 101 -2.68 10.85 1.14
CA PRO A 101 -1.98 10.03 2.13
C PRO A 101 -1.91 8.58 1.63
N SER A 102 -0.93 7.80 2.07
CA SER A 102 -0.82 6.42 1.64
C SER A 102 -1.24 5.46 2.73
N PHE A 103 -2.37 4.79 2.54
CA PHE A 103 -2.77 3.62 3.31
C PHE A 103 -2.82 2.41 2.38
N ALA A 104 -1.72 1.68 2.32
CA ALA A 104 -1.50 0.65 1.32
C ALA A 104 -1.73 -0.75 1.92
N ILE A 105 -2.61 -1.54 1.32
CA ILE A 105 -2.87 -2.94 1.65
C ILE A 105 -2.31 -3.83 0.54
N HIS A 106 -1.47 -4.79 0.91
CA HIS A 106 -0.89 -5.72 -0.06
C HIS A 106 -1.94 -6.70 -0.57
N ARG A 107 -2.07 -6.80 -1.90
CA ARG A 107 -3.06 -7.67 -2.55
C ARG A 107 -2.89 -9.14 -2.19
N GLU A 108 -1.64 -9.57 -2.01
CA GLU A 108 -1.31 -10.95 -1.62
C GLU A 108 -1.75 -11.34 -0.20
N LYS A 109 -2.15 -10.38 0.65
CA LYS A 109 -2.55 -10.62 2.03
C LYS A 109 -4.07 -10.63 2.22
N VAL A 110 -4.85 -10.36 1.17
CA VAL A 110 -6.31 -10.21 1.25
C VAL A 110 -7.00 -10.89 0.06
N ASP A 111 -8.21 -11.38 0.29
CA ASP A 111 -9.06 -11.96 -0.76
C ASP A 111 -10.13 -10.94 -1.17
N GLU A 112 -10.42 -10.82 -2.46
CA GLU A 112 -11.58 -10.07 -2.98
C GLU A 112 -12.86 -10.89 -2.81
N VAL A 113 -13.95 -10.24 -2.41
CA VAL A 113 -15.29 -10.86 -2.28
C VAL A 113 -16.27 -10.02 -3.10
N TYR A 114 -17.00 -10.66 -4.00
CA TYR A 114 -17.99 -10.04 -4.91
C TYR A 114 -19.42 -10.25 -4.40
#